data_AF-A0A0D5ZI33-F1
#
_entry.id   AF-A0A0D5ZI33-F1
#
_cell.length_a   1.000
_cell.length_b   1.000
_cell.length_c   1.000
_cell.angle_alpha   90.00
_cell.angle_beta   90.00
_cell.angle_gamma   90.00
#
_symmetry.space_group_name_H-M   'P 1'
#
loop_
_entity.id
_entity.type
_entity.pdbx_description
1 polymer ?
#
loop_
_entity_poly.entity_id
_entity_poly.type
_entity_poly.pdbx_seq_one_letter_code
_entity_poly.pdbx_strand_id
1 'polypeptide(L)'
;MLEPVRIIIAVALMVVTVFAYAVAGTLIAVPFAAVTIIYFLLSFTKIGAMNANRKISRFTFNAIKEEGIKRIKIGTFHVREEDFTDSVERIKDVLSDQQYFPEFGLDGMFLSYGTEDEANRALEKIKSRGVKADTILDRRTWLVKIEFEQ
;
A
#
# COMPACT_ATOMS: atom_id res chain seq x y z
N MET A 1 -14.49 -7.84 3.39
CA MET A 1 -15.53 -8.87 3.64
C MET A 1 -15.43 -9.86 2.51
N LEU A 2 -15.15 -11.13 2.80
CA LEU A 2 -15.27 -12.19 1.81
C LEU A 2 -16.74 -12.18 1.37
N GLU A 3 -17.03 -11.78 0.14
CA GLU A 3 -18.41 -11.82 -0.34
C GLU A 3 -18.85 -13.28 -0.34
N PRO A 4 -19.84 -13.68 0.49
CA PRO A 4 -20.33 -15.05 0.56
C PRO A 4 -20.69 -15.61 -0.82
N VAL A 5 -21.03 -14.73 -1.75
CA VAL A 5 -21.22 -14.97 -3.18
C VAL A 5 -20.06 -15.73 -3.83
N ARG A 6 -18.79 -15.39 -3.56
CA ARG A 6 -17.63 -16.04 -4.20
C ARG A 6 -17.44 -17.48 -3.72
N ILE A 7 -17.74 -17.74 -2.45
CA ILE A 7 -17.69 -19.08 -1.85
C ILE A 7 -18.81 -19.92 -2.46
N ILE A 8 -20.02 -19.37 -2.58
CA ILE A 8 -21.15 -20.05 -3.22
C ILE A 8 -20.83 -20.42 -4.68
N ILE A 9 -20.24 -19.49 -5.45
CA ILE A 9 -19.83 -19.75 -6.85
C ILE A 9 -18.75 -20.84 -6.91
N ALA A 10 -17.76 -20.80 -6.01
CA ALA A 10 -16.71 -21.83 -5.97
C ALA A 10 -17.27 -23.23 -5.66
N VAL A 11 -18.19 -23.32 -4.70
CA VAL A 11 -18.87 -24.57 -4.35
C VAL A 11 -19.73 -25.06 -5.51
N ALA A 12 -20.49 -24.17 -6.16
CA ALA A 12 -21.30 -24.52 -7.32
C ALA A 12 -20.45 -25.05 -8.48
N LEU A 13 -19.31 -24.42 -8.79
CA LEU A 13 -18.38 -24.88 -9.84
C LEU A 13 -17.76 -26.24 -9.52
N MET A 14 -17.40 -26.49 -8.25
CA MET A 14 -16.93 -27.81 -7.81
C MET A 14 -18.02 -28.88 -8.00
N VAL A 15 -19.25 -28.60 -7.58
CA VAL A 15 -20.38 -29.53 -7.72
C VAL A 15 -20.67 -29.81 -9.19
N VAL A 16 -20.68 -28.80 -10.05
CA VAL A 16 -20.87 -28.96 -11.50
C VAL A 16 -19.76 -29.80 -12.13
N THR A 17 -18.51 -29.59 -11.72
CA THR A 17 -17.36 -30.38 -12.23
C THR A 17 -17.46 -31.85 -11.82
N VAL A 18 -17.81 -32.13 -10.56
CA VAL A 18 -18.00 -33.50 -10.05
C VAL A 18 -19.19 -34.17 -10.73
N PHE A 19 -20.29 -33.46 -10.92
CA PHE A 19 -21.47 -33.96 -11.62
C PHE A 19 -21.20 -34.25 -13.10
N ALA A 20 -20.50 -33.35 -13.79
CA ALA A 20 -20.09 -33.54 -15.18
C ALA A 20 -19.19 -34.78 -15.33
N TYR A 21 -18.28 -35.00 -14.38
CA TYR A 21 -17.47 -36.22 -14.34
C TYR A 21 -18.30 -37.48 -14.16
N ALA A 22 -19.27 -37.47 -13.24
CA ALA A 22 -20.11 -38.63 -12.93
C ALA A 22 -21.06 -39.02 -14.08
N VAL A 23 -21.59 -38.05 -14.83
CA VAL A 23 -22.63 -38.29 -15.85
C VAL A 23 -22.05 -38.37 -17.26
N ALA A 24 -21.09 -37.52 -17.60
CA ALA A 24 -20.65 -37.29 -18.97
C ALA A 24 -19.21 -37.75 -19.23
N GLY A 25 -18.52 -38.25 -18.20
CA GLY A 25 -17.17 -38.78 -18.29
C GLY A 25 -16.07 -37.71 -18.36
N THR A 26 -14.83 -38.16 -18.51
CA THR A 26 -13.61 -37.35 -18.40
C THR A 26 -13.52 -36.25 -19.47
N LEU A 27 -13.93 -36.54 -20.70
CA LEU A 27 -13.86 -35.59 -21.83
C LEU A 27 -14.63 -34.28 -21.58
N ILE A 28 -15.78 -34.37 -20.91
CA ILE A 28 -16.63 -33.21 -20.60
C ILE A 28 -16.24 -32.59 -19.25
N ALA A 29 -15.73 -33.36 -18.31
CA ALA A 29 -15.31 -32.85 -17.00
C ALA A 29 -14.04 -31.98 -17.04
N VAL A 30 -13.10 -32.28 -17.95
CA VAL A 30 -11.80 -31.59 -18.04
C VAL A 30 -11.94 -30.07 -18.26
N PRO A 31 -12.77 -29.57 -19.19
CA PRO A 31 -13.04 -28.14 -19.34
C PRO A 31 -13.56 -27.47 -18.05
N PHE A 32 -14.51 -28.10 -17.34
CA PHE A 32 -15.07 -27.55 -16.10
C PHE A 32 -14.05 -27.54 -14.95
N ALA A 33 -13.21 -28.57 -14.87
CA ALA A 33 -12.10 -28.61 -13.93
C ALA A 33 -11.10 -27.48 -14.19
N ALA A 34 -10.76 -27.23 -15.47
CA ALA A 34 -9.86 -26.15 -15.84
C ALA A 34 -10.43 -24.77 -15.46
N VAL A 35 -11.73 -24.52 -15.74
CA VAL A 35 -12.42 -23.28 -15.34
C VAL A 35 -12.42 -23.10 -13.83
N THR A 36 -12.68 -24.17 -13.08
CA THR A 36 -12.67 -24.15 -11.60
C THR A 36 -11.30 -23.79 -11.05
N ILE A 37 -10.23 -24.39 -11.60
CA ILE A 37 -8.84 -24.10 -11.19
C ILE A 37 -8.47 -22.65 -11.52
N ILE A 38 -8.79 -22.16 -12.73
CA ILE A 38 -8.51 -20.77 -13.13
C ILE A 38 -9.25 -19.78 -12.23
N TYR A 39 -10.54 -20.02 -11.94
CA TYR A 39 -11.33 -19.19 -11.04
C TYR A 39 -10.72 -19.16 -9.63
N PHE A 40 -10.24 -20.30 -9.13
CA PHE A 40 -9.60 -20.40 -7.83
C PHE A 40 -8.29 -19.59 -7.80
N LEU A 41 -7.43 -19.76 -8.81
CA LEU A 41 -6.18 -19.02 -8.92
C LEU A 41 -6.42 -17.50 -8.96
N LEU A 42 -7.37 -17.02 -9.76
CA LEU A 42 -7.66 -15.58 -9.88
C LEU A 42 -8.34 -14.99 -8.64
N SER A 43 -9.19 -15.77 -7.96
CA SER A 43 -9.94 -15.30 -6.80
C SER A 43 -9.08 -15.25 -5.53
N PHE A 44 -8.22 -16.25 -5.31
CA PHE A 44 -7.39 -16.32 -4.10
C PHE A 44 -6.11 -15.49 -4.19
N THR A 45 -5.51 -15.33 -5.37
CA THR A 45 -4.33 -14.46 -5.56
C THR A 45 -4.62 -13.01 -5.20
N LYS A 46 -5.80 -12.49 -5.55
CA LYS A 46 -6.21 -11.11 -5.23
C LYS A 46 -6.36 -10.87 -3.72
N ILE A 47 -6.83 -11.87 -2.96
CA ILE A 47 -7.03 -11.77 -1.51
C ILE A 47 -5.67 -11.80 -0.78
N GLY A 48 -4.76 -12.69 -1.20
CA GLY A 48 -3.39 -12.73 -0.69
C GLY A 48 -2.65 -11.43 -0.94
N ALA A 49 -2.73 -10.90 -2.17
CA ALA A 49 -2.10 -9.64 -2.56
C ALA A 49 -2.63 -8.44 -1.75
N MET A 50 -3.94 -8.36 -1.51
CA MET A 50 -4.53 -7.24 -0.76
C MET A 50 -4.16 -7.26 0.73
N ASN A 51 -4.11 -8.44 1.35
CA ASN A 51 -3.69 -8.59 2.74
C ASN A 51 -2.17 -8.39 2.90
N ALA A 52 -1.36 -8.85 1.94
CA ALA A 52 0.06 -8.59 1.90
C ALA A 52 0.34 -7.09 1.77
N ASN A 53 -0.35 -6.39 0.86
CA ASN A 53 -0.17 -4.96 0.67
C ASN A 53 -0.46 -4.16 1.95
N ARG A 54 -1.56 -4.46 2.65
CA ARG A 54 -1.87 -3.83 3.94
C ARG A 54 -0.83 -4.07 5.02
N LYS A 55 -0.19 -5.24 5.03
CA LYS A 55 0.87 -5.58 5.99
C LYS A 55 2.16 -4.84 5.66
N ILE A 56 2.52 -4.76 4.38
CA ILE A 56 3.68 -4.03 3.87
C ILE A 56 3.52 -2.53 4.17
N SER A 57 2.38 -1.92 3.83
CA SER A 57 2.10 -0.51 4.11
C SER A 57 2.22 -0.13 5.58
N ARG A 58 1.77 -0.99 6.51
CA ARG A 58 1.94 -0.75 7.95
C ARG A 58 3.39 -0.88 8.39
N PHE A 59 4.10 -1.86 7.84
CA PHE A 59 5.51 -2.06 8.14
C PHE A 59 6.34 -0.86 7.66
N THR A 60 6.14 -0.41 6.42
CA THR A 60 6.78 0.78 5.86
C THR A 60 6.53 2.01 6.73
N PHE A 61 5.27 2.27 7.09
CA PHE A 61 4.92 3.39 7.97
C PHE A 61 5.62 3.31 9.33
N ASN A 62 5.59 2.15 9.99
CA ASN A 62 6.22 1.98 11.29
C ASN A 62 7.74 2.16 11.21
N ALA A 63 8.37 1.62 10.18
CA ALA A 63 9.81 1.77 9.96
C ALA A 63 10.21 3.25 9.74
N ILE A 64 9.41 4.00 8.97
CA ILE A 64 9.62 5.44 8.75
C ILE A 64 9.50 6.22 10.07
N LYS A 65 8.44 5.95 10.84
CA LYS A 65 8.21 6.60 12.13
C LYS A 65 9.35 6.31 13.12
N GLU A 66 9.77 5.05 13.22
CA GLU A 66 10.83 4.62 14.13
C GLU A 66 12.19 5.24 13.77
N GLU A 67 12.55 5.26 12.49
CA GLU A 67 13.81 5.87 12.03
C GLU A 67 13.81 7.38 12.25
N GLY A 68 12.68 8.07 12.03
CA GLY A 68 12.55 9.50 12.32
C GLY A 68 12.75 9.81 13.81
N ILE A 69 12.08 9.07 14.70
CA ILE A 69 12.24 9.21 16.16
C ILE A 69 13.68 8.94 16.58
N LYS A 70 14.32 7.92 16.00
CA LYS A 70 15.72 7.59 16.27
C LYS A 70 16.65 8.75 15.89
N ARG A 71 16.43 9.39 14.74
CA ARG A 71 17.22 10.55 14.30
C ARG A 71 17.00 11.79 15.17
N ILE A 72 15.77 12.00 15.65
CA ILE A 72 15.47 13.05 16.63
C ILE A 72 16.28 12.83 17.91
N LYS A 73 16.29 11.59 18.42
CA LYS A 73 17.03 11.23 19.65
C LYS A 73 18.54 11.35 19.51
N ILE A 74 19.09 11.09 18.31
CA ILE A 74 20.51 11.25 18.01
C ILE A 74 20.88 12.72 17.74
N GLY A 75 19.89 13.60 17.52
CA GLY A 75 20.09 15.00 17.22
C GLY A 75 20.48 15.27 15.76
N THR A 76 20.27 14.32 14.85
CA THR A 76 20.48 14.54 13.40
C THR A 76 19.24 15.06 12.69
N PHE A 77 18.10 15.09 13.39
CA PHE A 77 16.83 15.63 12.92
C PHE A 77 16.26 16.56 13.99
N HIS A 78 16.22 17.87 13.70
CA HIS A 78 15.93 18.93 14.67
C HIS A 78 14.44 19.27 14.69
N VAL A 79 13.62 18.32 15.12
CA VAL A 79 12.17 18.44 15.21
C VAL A 79 11.72 17.89 16.56
N ARG A 80 10.68 18.48 17.17
CA ARG A 80 10.09 17.91 18.40
C ARG A 80 9.42 16.57 18.08
N GLU A 81 9.69 15.56 18.91
CA GLU A 81 9.15 14.19 18.71
C GLU A 81 7.61 14.18 18.61
N GLU A 82 6.94 15.06 19.35
CA GLU A 82 5.48 15.23 19.34
C GLU A 82 4.97 15.74 17.99
N ASP A 83 5.53 16.83 17.46
CA ASP A 83 5.12 17.43 16.18
C ASP A 83 5.40 16.51 15.00
N PHE A 84 6.55 15.82 15.04
CA PHE A 84 6.88 14.80 14.06
C PHE A 84 5.85 13.68 14.08
N THR A 85 5.54 13.14 15.26
CA THR A 85 4.62 12.02 15.41
C THR A 85 3.21 12.38 14.94
N ASP A 86 2.69 13.53 15.36
CA ASP A 86 1.36 14.00 14.97
C ASP A 86 1.28 14.22 13.46
N SER A 87 2.26 14.94 12.88
CA SER A 87 2.31 15.19 11.44
C SER A 87 2.37 13.89 10.63
N VAL A 88 3.25 12.96 11.02
CA VAL A 88 3.41 11.64 10.37
C VAL A 88 2.13 10.81 10.47
N GLU A 89 1.44 10.84 11.61
CA GLU A 89 0.17 10.13 11.79
C GLU A 89 -0.93 10.68 10.90
N ARG A 90 -1.02 12.01 10.73
CA ARG A 90 -1.97 12.65 9.80
C ARG A 90 -1.71 12.24 8.34
N ILE A 91 -0.46 11.96 7.96
CA ILE A 91 -0.10 11.57 6.59
C ILE A 91 0.15 10.07 6.39
N LYS A 92 -0.32 9.24 7.33
CA LYS A 92 -0.03 7.80 7.37
C LYS A 92 -0.27 7.06 6.05
N ASP A 93 -1.39 7.26 5.38
CA ASP A 93 -1.70 6.61 4.11
C ASP A 93 -0.77 7.06 2.98
N VAL A 94 -0.36 8.34 2.95
CA VAL A 94 0.62 8.82 1.97
C VAL A 94 1.97 8.14 2.16
N LEU A 95 2.39 7.94 3.42
CA LEU A 95 3.64 7.25 3.76
C LEU A 95 3.55 5.73 3.55
N SER A 96 2.38 5.15 3.79
CA SER A 96 2.09 3.74 3.58
C SER A 96 2.09 3.31 2.12
N ASP A 97 1.85 4.26 1.20
CA ASP A 97 1.84 4.03 -0.25
C ASP A 97 3.23 4.28 -0.89
N GLN A 98 4.22 4.72 -0.12
CA GLN A 98 5.57 4.96 -0.63
C GLN A 98 6.28 3.66 -1.01
N GLN A 99 6.89 3.67 -2.19
CA GLN A 99 7.76 2.58 -2.64
C GLN A 99 9.18 2.71 -2.08
N TYR A 100 9.62 3.95 -1.82
CA TYR A 100 10.97 4.27 -1.37
C TYR A 100 10.96 4.80 0.05
N PHE A 101 12.04 4.52 0.77
CA PHE A 101 12.23 5.08 2.10
C PHE A 101 12.49 6.59 1.98
N PRO A 102 11.84 7.43 2.80
CA PRO A 102 12.00 8.86 2.74
C PRO A 102 13.38 9.29 3.25
N GLU A 103 13.86 10.41 2.73
CA GLU A 103 15.11 11.00 3.18
C GLU A 103 14.83 11.99 4.33
N PHE A 104 15.64 11.94 5.38
CA PHE A 104 15.52 12.85 6.52
C PHE A 104 16.62 13.91 6.40
N GLY A 105 16.21 15.16 6.21
CA GLY A 105 17.09 16.32 6.34
C GLY A 105 17.19 16.79 7.78
N LEU A 106 17.71 18.01 7.97
CA LEU A 106 17.85 18.62 9.30
C LEU A 106 16.49 19.05 9.89
N ASP A 107 15.58 19.55 9.05
CA ASP A 107 14.33 20.21 9.42
C ASP A 107 13.09 19.60 8.73
N GLY A 108 13.28 18.66 7.81
CA GLY A 108 12.19 18.07 7.05
C GLY A 108 12.44 16.65 6.57
N MET A 109 11.37 16.02 6.09
CA MET A 109 11.38 14.70 5.48
C MET A 109 11.02 14.82 4.01
N PHE A 110 11.76 14.16 3.13
CA PHE A 110 11.60 14.25 1.68
C PHE A 110 11.05 12.93 1.13
N LEU A 111 9.94 13.02 0.40
CA LEU A 111 9.32 11.90 -0.31
C LEU A 111 9.65 11.99 -1.79
N SER A 112 10.18 10.92 -2.38
CA SER A 112 10.59 10.89 -3.78
C SER A 112 9.51 10.33 -4.70
N TYR A 113 9.21 11.06 -5.77
CA TYR A 113 8.23 10.71 -6.80
C TYR A 113 8.87 10.71 -8.19
N GLY A 114 8.36 9.83 -9.05
CA GLY A 114 8.86 9.69 -10.43
C GLY A 114 8.37 10.80 -11.36
N THR A 115 7.21 11.40 -11.06
CA THR A 115 6.56 12.40 -11.92
C THR A 115 6.06 13.60 -11.13
N GLU A 116 5.95 14.75 -11.81
CA GLU A 116 5.44 16.00 -11.25
C GLU A 116 3.99 15.84 -10.76
N ASP A 117 3.14 15.19 -11.57
CA ASP A 117 1.74 14.96 -11.25
C ASP A 117 1.56 14.13 -9.98
N GLU A 118 2.41 13.11 -9.77
CA GLU A 118 2.37 12.31 -8.54
C GLU A 118 2.77 13.13 -7.32
N ALA A 119 3.84 13.92 -7.44
CA ALA A 119 4.31 14.79 -6.38
C ALA A 119 3.26 15.84 -6.01
N ASN A 120 2.62 16.47 -7.00
CA ASN A 120 1.57 17.47 -6.79
C ASN A 120 0.31 16.85 -6.14
N ARG A 121 -0.10 15.65 -6.57
CA ARG A 121 -1.21 14.94 -5.91
C ARG A 121 -0.90 14.59 -4.46
N ALA A 122 0.33 14.17 -4.17
CA ALA A 122 0.76 13.90 -2.81
C ALA A 122 0.82 15.17 -1.95
N LEU A 123 1.36 16.26 -2.52
CA LEU A 123 1.42 17.58 -1.91
C LEU A 123 0.04 18.08 -1.50
N GLU A 124 -0.94 18.02 -2.40
CA GLU A 124 -2.31 18.42 -2.11
C GLU A 124 -2.92 17.59 -0.98
N LYS A 125 -2.71 16.27 -1.00
CA LYS A 125 -3.18 15.39 0.08
C LYS A 125 -2.55 15.75 1.41
N ILE A 126 -1.24 16.01 1.46
CA ILE A 126 -0.52 16.37 2.68
C ILE A 126 -1.03 17.74 3.21
N LYS A 127 -1.10 18.75 2.33
CA LYS A 127 -1.61 20.09 2.67
C LYS A 127 -3.05 20.07 3.15
N SER A 128 -3.91 19.24 2.55
CA SER A 128 -5.32 19.09 2.96
C SER A 128 -5.49 18.60 4.40
N ARG A 129 -4.44 18.04 5.01
CA ARG A 129 -4.43 17.52 6.38
C ARG A 129 -3.74 18.45 7.37
N GLY A 130 -3.45 19.68 6.94
CA GLY A 130 -2.84 20.71 7.76
C GLY A 130 -1.37 20.46 8.06
N VAL A 131 -0.69 19.63 7.25
CA VAL A 131 0.76 19.43 7.35
C VAL A 131 1.44 20.32 6.31
N LYS A 132 2.48 21.06 6.74
CA LYS A 132 3.26 21.90 5.84
C LYS A 132 4.10 21.03 4.91
N ALA A 133 3.98 21.26 3.62
CA ALA A 133 4.77 20.58 2.62
C ALA A 133 4.99 21.46 1.40
N ASP A 134 6.06 21.20 0.67
CA ASP A 134 6.38 21.84 -0.59
C ASP A 134 6.98 20.84 -1.59
N THR A 135 6.86 21.15 -2.87
CA THR A 135 7.44 20.34 -3.96
C THR A 135 8.74 20.96 -4.45
N ILE A 136 9.77 20.14 -4.56
CA ILE A 136 11.11 20.55 -4.99
C ILE A 136 11.54 19.61 -6.11
N LEU A 137 12.07 20.15 -7.20
CA LEU A 137 12.72 19.35 -8.24
C LEU A 137 14.21 19.26 -7.93
N ASP A 138 14.70 18.06 -7.59
CA ASP A 138 16.13 17.81 -7.43
C ASP A 138 16.66 17.00 -8.62
N ARG A 139 17.47 17.66 -9.46
CA ARG A 139 18.04 17.16 -10.73
C ARG A 139 17.00 16.63 -11.72
N ARG A 140 16.41 15.47 -11.44
CA ARG A 140 15.41 14.75 -12.25
C ARG A 140 14.33 14.06 -11.42
N THR A 141 14.37 14.21 -10.09
CA THR A 141 13.43 13.56 -9.18
C THR A 141 12.57 14.62 -8.53
N TRP A 142 11.26 14.38 -8.51
CA TRP A 142 10.33 15.26 -7.82
C TRP A 142 10.27 14.86 -6.36
N LEU A 143 10.58 15.80 -5.47
CA LEU A 143 10.57 15.60 -4.04
C LEU A 143 9.40 16.38 -3.43
N VAL A 144 8.72 15.77 -2.46
CA VAL A 144 7.81 16.50 -1.57
C VAL A 144 8.51 16.62 -0.22
N LYS A 145 8.95 17.84 0.11
CA LYS A 145 9.48 18.20 1.43
C LYS A 145 8.31 18.37 2.38
N ILE A 146 8.31 17.62 3.48
CA ILE A 146 7.40 17.79 4.59
C ILE A 146 8.16 18.54 5.68
N GLU A 147 7.60 19.65 6.13
CA GLU A 147 8.17 20.49 7.17
C GLU A 147 7.41 20.28 8.46
N PHE A 148 8.17 20.07 9.53
CA PHE A 148 7.64 19.88 10.87
C PHE A 148 8.02 21.13 11.65
N GLU A 149 7.02 21.94 11.99
CA GLU A 149 7.26 23.20 12.71
C GLU A 149 8.00 22.96 14.04
N GLN A 150 8.82 23.95 14.43
CA GLN A 150 9.53 24.00 15.71
C GLN A 150 8.65 24.55 16.84
#